data_AF-A0A1E3ZUZ7-F1
#
_entry.id   AF-A0A1E3ZUZ7-F1
#
_cell.length_a   1.000
_cell.length_b   1.000
_cell.length_c   1.000
_cell.angle_alpha   90.00
_cell.angle_beta   90.00
_cell.angle_gamma   90.00
#
_symmetry.space_group_name_H-M   'P 1'
#
loop_
_entity.id
_entity.type
_entity.pdbx_description
1 polymer ?
#
loop_
_entity_poly.entity_id
_entity_poly.type
_entity_poly.pdbx_seq_one_letter_code
_entity_poly.pdbx_strand_id
1 'polypeptide(L)'
;MANFRIYAFLALTALAFTACGPGEKKDFEVLDGEILDIHDEVMPKLEDLNHYAEEIRSRIVQLDSLQQEGASSNTLAEQRLKANDLLVKLHLADSLMWDWMRAYEADSAKALPDPEETLKYFQNEKAKILEVKEKTNASIREAQNFLEN
;
A
#
# COMPACT_ATOMS: atom_id res chain seq x y z
N MET A 1 -69.33 46.16 -11.66
CA MET A 1 -69.12 46.32 -10.21
C MET A 1 -68.52 45.01 -9.72
N ALA A 2 -67.19 44.92 -9.74
CA ALA A 2 -66.35 44.89 -8.51
C ALA A 2 -66.81 43.73 -7.61
N ASN A 3 -66.07 42.62 -7.55
CA ASN A 3 -64.97 42.52 -6.60
C ASN A 3 -63.76 41.76 -7.17
N PHE A 4 -62.80 42.56 -7.63
CA PHE A 4 -61.38 42.23 -7.64
C PHE A 4 -60.86 42.47 -6.23
N ARG A 5 -60.37 41.43 -5.53
CA ARG A 5 -59.24 41.48 -4.59
C ARG A 5 -59.13 40.24 -3.70
N ILE A 6 -57.90 39.71 -3.68
CA ILE A 6 -57.27 38.96 -2.59
C ILE A 6 -57.74 37.51 -2.46
N TYR A 7 -57.14 36.62 -3.26
CA TYR A 7 -56.45 35.42 -2.73
C TYR A 7 -55.25 35.12 -3.63
N ALA A 8 -54.43 36.14 -3.86
CA ALA A 8 -53.02 35.95 -4.14
C ALA A 8 -52.36 35.76 -2.78
N PHE A 9 -52.21 34.52 -2.32
CA PHE A 9 -51.19 34.06 -1.35
C PHE A 9 -51.56 32.63 -0.93
N LEU A 10 -50.96 31.64 -1.57
CA LEU A 10 -50.27 30.51 -0.95
C LEU A 10 -49.95 29.49 -2.05
N ALA A 11 -49.09 29.94 -2.97
CA ALA A 11 -48.10 29.04 -3.55
C ALA A 11 -47.14 28.65 -2.41
N LEU A 12 -47.24 27.41 -1.92
CA LEU A 12 -46.12 26.76 -1.23
C LEU A 12 -46.03 25.33 -1.75
N THR A 13 -45.67 25.27 -3.02
CA THR A 13 -45.10 24.13 -3.72
C THR A 13 -43.81 23.66 -3.05
N ALA A 14 -43.55 22.37 -3.29
CA ALA A 14 -42.28 21.65 -3.24
C ALA A 14 -41.86 21.17 -1.84
N LEU A 15 -42.09 19.88 -1.54
CA LEU A 15 -41.11 18.81 -1.79
C LEU A 15 -39.71 19.26 -1.36
N ALA A 16 -39.46 19.19 -0.05
CA ALA A 16 -38.12 19.04 0.47
C ALA A 16 -37.64 17.61 0.10
N PHE A 17 -37.22 17.43 -1.15
CA PHE A 17 -36.30 16.36 -1.49
C PHE A 17 -35.02 16.64 -0.71
N THR A 18 -34.69 15.70 0.16
CA THR A 18 -33.41 15.60 0.84
C THR A 18 -32.30 15.68 -0.19
N ALA A 19 -31.58 16.79 -0.19
CA ALA A 19 -30.34 16.93 -0.95
C ALA A 19 -29.26 16.07 -0.27
N CYS A 20 -29.23 14.78 -0.59
CA CYS A 20 -28.04 13.96 -0.41
C CYS A 20 -27.08 14.34 -1.55
N GLY A 21 -26.10 15.18 -1.24
CA GLY A 21 -25.12 15.64 -2.23
C GLY A 21 -24.25 14.46 -2.72
N PRO A 22 -23.96 14.34 -4.02
CA PRO A 22 -23.13 13.26 -4.58
C PRO A 22 -21.61 13.46 -4.34
N GLY A 23 -21.22 14.30 -3.38
CA GLY A 23 -19.82 14.70 -3.16
C GLY A 23 -18.98 13.64 -2.46
N GLU A 24 -19.44 13.12 -1.32
CA GLU A 24 -18.60 12.24 -0.46
C GLU A 24 -18.42 10.82 -1.01
N LYS A 25 -19.40 10.30 -1.76
CA LYS A 25 -19.30 8.94 -2.32
C LYS A 25 -18.23 8.80 -3.40
N LYS A 26 -17.88 9.90 -4.05
CA LYS A 26 -16.90 9.90 -5.14
C LYS A 26 -15.46 9.88 -4.64
N ASP A 27 -15.20 10.40 -3.45
CA ASP A 27 -13.85 10.59 -2.95
C ASP A 27 -13.20 9.26 -2.53
N PHE A 28 -13.95 8.35 -1.90
CA PHE A 28 -13.39 7.04 -1.53
C PHE A 28 -13.23 6.08 -2.71
N GLU A 29 -14.06 6.18 -3.77
CA GLU A 29 -13.89 5.37 -4.99
C GLU A 29 -12.60 5.75 -5.73
N VAL A 30 -12.24 7.03 -5.74
CA VAL A 30 -10.94 7.49 -6.27
C VAL A 30 -9.79 6.93 -5.44
N LEU A 31 -9.88 7.00 -4.11
CA LEU A 31 -8.84 6.46 -3.23
C LEU A 31 -8.68 4.94 -3.37
N ASP A 32 -9.77 4.21 -3.51
CA ASP A 32 -9.77 2.77 -3.78
C ASP A 32 -9.02 2.45 -5.07
N GLY A 33 -9.33 3.16 -6.17
CA GLY A 33 -8.61 3.03 -7.43
C GLY A 33 -7.11 3.31 -7.29
N GLU A 34 -6.74 4.39 -6.61
CA GLU A 34 -5.33 4.73 -6.36
C GLU A 34 -4.59 3.67 -5.52
N ILE A 35 -5.27 3.06 -4.55
CA ILE A 35 -4.71 1.96 -3.75
C ILE A 35 -4.43 0.75 -4.62
N LEU A 36 -5.37 0.37 -5.48
CA LEU A 36 -5.25 -0.78 -6.37
C LEU A 36 -4.20 -0.54 -7.46
N ASP A 37 -4.08 0.69 -7.97
CA ASP A 37 -3.01 1.07 -8.90
C ASP A 37 -1.62 0.89 -8.26
N ILE A 38 -1.46 1.25 -6.98
CA ILE A 38 -0.20 1.03 -6.25
C ILE A 38 0.04 -0.46 -6.02
N HIS A 39 -0.99 -1.22 -5.66
CA HIS A 39 -0.90 -2.69 -5.55
C HIS A 39 -0.40 -3.28 -6.87
N ASP A 40 -1.03 -2.97 -8.00
CA ASP A 40 -0.67 -3.51 -9.31
C ASP A 40 0.74 -3.09 -9.76
N GLU A 41 1.20 -1.89 -9.36
CA GLU A 41 2.58 -1.46 -9.58
C GLU A 41 3.61 -2.28 -8.78
N VAL A 42 3.28 -2.63 -7.54
CA VAL A 42 4.21 -3.27 -6.59
C VAL A 42 4.21 -4.79 -6.72
N MET A 43 3.07 -5.41 -7.01
CA MET A 43 2.93 -6.87 -7.15
C MET A 43 3.99 -7.55 -8.05
N PRO A 44 4.30 -7.06 -9.26
CA PRO A 44 5.34 -7.69 -10.08
C PRO A 44 6.74 -7.62 -9.45
N LYS A 45 7.00 -6.64 -8.57
CA LYS A 45 8.30 -6.47 -7.89
C LYS A 45 8.53 -7.50 -6.79
N LEU A 46 7.52 -8.26 -6.39
CA LEU A 46 7.71 -9.37 -5.46
C LEU A 46 8.56 -10.49 -6.08
N GLU A 47 8.54 -10.63 -7.41
CA GLU A 47 9.44 -11.54 -8.13
C GLU A 47 10.90 -11.08 -7.96
N ASP A 48 11.18 -9.78 -8.08
CA ASP A 48 12.51 -9.21 -7.86
C ASP A 48 13.00 -9.47 -6.43
N LEU A 49 12.12 -9.33 -5.41
CA LEU A 49 12.49 -9.63 -4.01
C LEU A 49 12.97 -11.07 -3.83
N ASN A 50 12.24 -12.02 -4.43
CA ASN A 50 12.58 -13.44 -4.36
C ASN A 50 13.87 -13.73 -5.14
N HIS A 51 14.02 -13.17 -6.33
CA HIS A 51 15.24 -13.28 -7.12
C HIS A 51 16.47 -12.80 -6.33
N TYR A 52 16.44 -11.59 -5.76
CA TYR A 52 17.55 -11.06 -4.98
C TYR A 52 17.80 -11.81 -3.68
N ALA A 53 16.76 -12.39 -3.07
CA ALA A 53 16.92 -13.24 -1.90
C ALA A 53 17.75 -14.50 -2.25
N GLU A 54 17.52 -15.12 -3.41
CA GLU A 54 18.33 -16.26 -3.85
C GLU A 54 19.77 -15.87 -4.16
N GLU A 55 20.00 -14.73 -4.81
CA GLU A 55 21.36 -14.24 -5.09
C GLU A 55 22.14 -13.95 -3.80
N ILE A 56 21.49 -13.34 -2.81
CA ILE A 56 22.11 -13.09 -1.50
C ILE A 56 22.42 -14.40 -0.77
N ARG A 57 21.53 -15.40 -0.82
CA ARG A 57 21.82 -16.73 -0.23
C ARG A 57 23.03 -17.37 -0.90
N SER A 58 23.15 -17.28 -2.23
CA SER A 58 24.33 -17.73 -2.97
C SER A 58 25.59 -17.01 -2.51
N ARG A 59 25.55 -15.68 -2.32
CA ARG A 59 26.68 -14.91 -1.80
C ARG A 59 27.06 -15.32 -0.37
N ILE A 60 26.10 -15.62 0.49
CA ILE A 60 26.38 -16.14 1.85
C ILE A 60 27.10 -17.49 1.78
N VAL A 61 26.65 -18.41 0.92
CA VAL A 61 27.31 -19.72 0.74
C VAL A 61 28.76 -19.53 0.27
N GLN A 62 29.02 -18.59 -0.64
CA GLN A 62 30.38 -18.28 -1.09
C GLN A 62 31.25 -17.72 0.05
N LEU A 63 30.72 -16.78 0.85
CA LEU A 63 31.41 -16.23 2.01
C LEU A 63 31.74 -17.31 3.04
N ASP A 64 30.81 -18.24 3.27
CA ASP A 64 31.00 -19.36 4.19
C ASP A 64 32.08 -20.34 3.69
N SER A 65 32.16 -20.60 2.38
CA SER A 65 33.23 -21.42 1.77
C SER A 65 34.60 -20.78 1.96
N LEU A 66 34.73 -19.47 1.70
CA LEU A 66 35.98 -18.74 1.91
C LEU A 66 36.44 -18.82 3.36
N GLN A 67 35.51 -18.70 4.31
CA GLN A 67 35.81 -18.82 5.73
C GLN A 67 36.32 -20.23 6.09
N GLN A 68 35.75 -21.29 5.50
CA GLN A 68 36.20 -22.67 5.71
C GLN A 68 37.59 -22.94 5.11
N GLU A 69 37.94 -22.26 4.02
CA GLU A 69 39.27 -22.30 3.41
C GLU A 69 40.32 -21.47 4.17
N GLY A 70 39.94 -20.87 5.31
CA GLY A 70 40.83 -20.14 6.20
C GLY A 70 40.91 -18.63 5.92
N ALA A 71 40.13 -18.11 4.97
CA ALA A 71 40.01 -16.67 4.78
C ALA A 71 39.16 -16.08 5.91
N SER A 72 39.81 -15.46 6.89
CA SER A 72 39.14 -14.79 8.00
C SER A 72 39.56 -13.34 8.06
N SER A 73 38.59 -12.43 8.02
CA SER A 73 38.80 -10.99 8.20
C SER A 73 37.53 -10.33 8.73
N ASN A 74 37.68 -9.17 9.37
CA ASN A 74 36.54 -8.36 9.79
C ASN A 74 35.65 -7.99 8.60
N THR A 75 36.25 -7.73 7.43
CA THR A 75 35.52 -7.42 6.20
C THR A 75 34.62 -8.57 5.74
N LEU A 76 35.07 -9.82 5.82
CA LEU A 76 34.24 -10.98 5.49
C LEU A 76 33.07 -11.16 6.47
N ALA A 77 33.34 -10.96 7.77
CA ALA A 77 32.29 -11.00 8.79
C ALA A 77 31.23 -9.91 8.58
N GLU A 78 31.65 -8.68 8.27
CA GLU A 78 30.76 -7.55 7.96
C GLU A 78 29.91 -7.82 6.71
N GLN A 79 30.50 -8.37 5.64
CA GLN A 79 29.75 -8.75 4.44
C GLN A 79 28.69 -9.81 4.75
N ARG A 80 29.03 -10.81 5.57
CA ARG A 80 28.08 -11.84 5.99
C ARG A 80 26.92 -11.26 6.82
N LEU A 81 27.22 -10.39 7.78
CA LEU A 81 26.18 -9.73 8.58
C LEU A 81 25.24 -8.90 7.71
N LYS A 82 25.80 -8.11 6.78
CA LYS A 82 25.03 -7.31 5.83
C LYS A 82 24.15 -8.18 4.93
N ALA A 83 24.67 -9.29 4.40
CA ALA A 83 23.90 -10.22 3.59
C ALA A 83 22.69 -10.80 4.35
N ASN A 84 22.88 -11.18 5.62
CA ASN A 84 21.79 -11.70 6.46
C ASN A 84 20.73 -10.63 6.76
N ASP A 85 21.13 -9.39 7.05
CA ASP A 85 20.20 -8.28 7.25
C ASP A 85 19.34 -8.02 6.00
N LEU A 86 19.97 -8.03 4.81
CA LEU A 86 19.25 -7.85 3.55
C LEU A 86 18.24 -8.97 3.27
N LEU A 87 18.57 -10.22 3.59
CA LEU A 87 17.63 -11.34 3.48
C LEU A 87 16.39 -11.14 4.35
N VAL A 88 16.57 -10.67 5.59
CA VAL A 88 15.46 -10.38 6.49
C VAL A 88 14.58 -9.26 5.91
N LYS A 89 15.19 -8.19 5.39
CA LYS A 89 14.46 -7.07 4.76
C LYS A 89 13.66 -7.51 3.54
N LEU A 90 14.27 -8.30 2.64
CA LEU A 90 13.60 -8.81 1.45
C LEU A 90 12.38 -9.68 1.81
N HIS A 91 12.52 -10.60 2.75
CA HIS A 91 11.40 -11.43 3.20
C HIS A 91 10.30 -10.63 3.88
N LEU A 92 10.67 -9.62 4.69
CA LEU A 92 9.69 -8.74 5.32
C LEU A 92 8.93 -7.93 4.26
N ALA A 93 9.63 -7.38 3.26
CA ALA A 93 9.00 -6.64 2.19
C ALA A 93 8.04 -7.51 1.36
N ASP A 94 8.37 -8.79 1.14
CA ASP A 94 7.48 -9.75 0.49
C ASP A 94 6.22 -10.00 1.33
N SER A 95 6.39 -10.29 2.63
CA SER A 95 5.27 -10.59 3.52
C SER A 95 4.31 -9.41 3.70
N LEU A 96 4.83 -8.17 3.72
CA LEU A 96 4.01 -6.97 3.90
C LEU A 96 2.91 -6.82 2.85
N MET A 97 3.19 -7.13 1.58
CA MET A 97 2.18 -7.08 0.52
C MET A 97 1.10 -8.15 0.74
N TRP A 98 1.49 -9.37 1.09
CA TRP A 98 0.56 -10.46 1.39
C TRP A 98 -0.29 -10.17 2.63
N ASP A 99 0.30 -9.59 3.67
CA ASP A 99 -0.37 -9.21 4.89
C ASP A 99 -1.40 -8.11 4.63
N TRP A 100 -1.02 -7.12 3.81
CA TRP A 100 -1.93 -6.07 3.36
C TRP A 100 -3.11 -6.63 2.56
N MET A 101 -2.86 -7.47 1.55
CA MET A 101 -3.94 -8.06 0.74
C MET A 101 -4.93 -8.88 1.57
N ARG A 102 -4.46 -9.57 2.63
CA ARG A 102 -5.36 -10.33 3.53
C ARG A 102 -6.17 -9.44 4.48
N ALA A 103 -5.72 -8.21 4.73
CA ALA A 103 -6.37 -7.27 5.64
C ALA A 103 -7.24 -6.24 4.90
N TYR A 104 -7.08 -6.13 3.59
CA TYR A 104 -7.80 -5.18 2.75
C TYR A 104 -9.24 -5.64 2.48
N GLU A 105 -10.20 -4.81 2.86
CA GLU A 105 -11.63 -5.15 3.01
C GLU A 105 -12.50 -4.01 2.46
N ALA A 106 -12.31 -3.67 1.17
CA ALA A 106 -12.97 -2.54 0.53
C ALA A 106 -14.50 -2.60 0.57
N ASP A 107 -15.09 -3.78 0.34
CA ASP A 107 -16.55 -3.95 0.32
C ASP A 107 -17.17 -3.72 1.71
N SER A 108 -16.51 -4.25 2.75
CA SER A 108 -16.90 -4.02 4.14
C SER A 108 -16.81 -2.55 4.52
N ALA A 109 -15.77 -1.85 4.08
CA ALA A 109 -15.59 -0.42 4.32
C ALA A 109 -16.66 0.43 3.59
N LYS A 110 -16.97 0.10 2.33
CA LYS A 110 -18.02 0.78 1.54
C LYS A 110 -19.43 0.61 2.12
N ALA A 111 -19.64 -0.42 2.94
CA ALA A 111 -20.92 -0.69 3.60
C ALA A 111 -21.11 0.05 4.93
N LEU A 112 -20.11 0.81 5.40
CA LEU A 112 -20.22 1.58 6.64
C LEU A 112 -21.31 2.67 6.52
N PRO A 113 -22.06 2.92 7.61
CA PRO A 113 -23.13 3.93 7.60
C PRO A 113 -22.60 5.37 7.62
N ASP A 114 -21.37 5.57 8.11
CA ASP A 114 -20.73 6.88 8.21
C ASP A 114 -19.72 7.10 7.04
N PRO A 115 -19.97 8.09 6.17
CA PRO A 115 -19.05 8.46 5.09
C PRO A 115 -17.65 8.88 5.59
N GLU A 116 -17.54 9.49 6.77
CA GLU A 116 -16.24 9.92 7.32
C GLU A 116 -15.40 8.71 7.74
N GLU A 117 -16.02 7.69 8.36
CA GLU A 117 -15.36 6.42 8.70
C GLU A 117 -14.89 5.68 7.44
N THR A 118 -15.71 5.70 6.39
CA THR A 118 -15.36 5.12 5.08
C THR A 118 -14.13 5.83 4.50
N LEU A 119 -14.15 7.16 4.42
CA LEU A 119 -13.04 7.95 3.90
C LEU A 119 -11.74 7.69 4.68
N LYS A 120 -11.83 7.68 6.01
CA LYS A 120 -10.70 7.41 6.90
C LYS A 120 -10.11 6.02 6.68
N TYR A 121 -10.94 5.01 6.44
CA TYR A 121 -10.47 3.66 6.11
C TYR A 121 -9.58 3.69 4.86
N PHE A 122 -10.08 4.24 3.74
CA PHE A 122 -9.31 4.28 2.49
C PHE A 122 -8.06 5.16 2.60
N GLN A 123 -8.09 6.26 3.35
CA GLN A 123 -6.87 7.04 3.63
C GLN A 123 -5.81 6.23 4.39
N ASN A 124 -6.22 5.42 5.36
CA ASN A 124 -5.30 4.55 6.10
C ASN A 124 -4.76 3.43 5.21
N GLU A 125 -5.59 2.81 4.38
CA GLU A 125 -5.15 1.77 3.44
C GLU A 125 -4.18 2.33 2.39
N LYS A 126 -4.42 3.55 1.91
CA LYS A 126 -3.47 4.26 1.04
C LYS A 126 -2.12 4.49 1.71
N ALA A 127 -2.11 4.88 2.99
CA ALA A 127 -0.86 5.04 3.73
C ALA A 127 -0.10 3.70 3.87
N LYS A 128 -0.82 2.61 4.18
CA LYS A 128 -0.22 1.27 4.30
C LYS A 128 0.37 0.77 2.98
N ILE A 129 -0.36 0.87 1.87
CA ILE A 129 0.14 0.38 0.58
C ILE A 129 1.32 1.22 0.06
N LEU A 130 1.38 2.51 0.41
CA LEU A 130 2.56 3.36 0.17
C LEU A 130 3.78 2.91 0.98
N GLU A 131 3.58 2.50 2.24
CA GLU A 131 4.67 1.93 3.05
C GLU A 131 5.16 0.61 2.44
N VAL A 132 4.25 -0.28 2.02
CA VAL A 132 4.60 -1.52 1.30
C VAL A 132 5.47 -1.17 0.08
N LYS A 133 5.02 -0.23 -0.76
CA LYS A 133 5.78 0.24 -1.93
C LYS A 133 7.17 0.74 -1.56
N GLU A 134 7.29 1.55 -0.51
CA GLU A 134 8.58 2.08 -0.07
C GLU A 134 9.53 0.95 0.37
N LYS A 135 9.05 0.02 1.21
CA LYS A 135 9.84 -1.11 1.72
C LYS A 135 10.26 -2.08 0.62
N THR A 136 9.37 -2.40 -0.32
CA THR A 136 9.70 -3.23 -1.49
C THR A 136 10.80 -2.57 -2.31
N ASN A 137 10.62 -1.31 -2.72
CA ASN A 137 11.60 -0.62 -3.55
C ASN A 137 12.94 -0.39 -2.84
N ALA A 138 12.92 -0.11 -1.53
CA ALA A 138 14.14 0.06 -0.74
C ALA A 138 14.92 -1.24 -0.62
N SER A 139 14.23 -2.35 -0.32
CA SER A 139 14.88 -3.66 -0.16
C SER A 139 15.51 -4.14 -1.47
N ILE A 140 14.84 -3.93 -2.61
CA ILE A 140 15.39 -4.22 -3.94
C ILE A 140 16.67 -3.41 -4.18
N ARG A 141 16.61 -2.08 -4.00
CA ARG A 141 17.79 -1.21 -4.22
C ARG A 141 18.96 -1.58 -3.31
N GLU A 142 18.69 -1.87 -2.04
CA GLU A 142 19.73 -2.25 -1.09
C GLU A 142 20.39 -3.58 -1.46
N ALA A 143 19.61 -4.56 -1.93
CA ALA A 143 20.10 -5.84 -2.41
C ALA A 143 20.93 -5.69 -3.70
N GLN A 144 20.43 -4.96 -4.69
CA GLN A 144 21.17 -4.63 -5.92
C GLN A 144 22.54 -4.01 -5.62
N ASN A 145 22.54 -2.95 -4.80
CA ASN A 145 23.77 -2.28 -4.39
C ASN A 145 24.74 -3.23 -3.65
N PHE A 146 24.24 -4.22 -2.90
CA PHE A 146 25.11 -5.18 -2.24
C PHE A 146 25.72 -6.20 -3.21
N LEU A 147 24.96 -6.63 -4.22
CA LEU A 147 25.36 -7.67 -5.17
C LEU A 147 26.27 -7.14 -6.29
N GLU A 148 26.14 -5.86 -6.65
CA GLU A 148 27.01 -5.17 -7.62
C GLU A 148 28.40 -4.83 -7.06
N ASN A 149 28.62 -4.98 -5.75
CA ASN A 149 29.89 -4.73 -5.05
C ASN A 149 30.60 -6.01 -4.56
#